data_AF-A0A355ABL6-F1
#
_entry.id   AF-A0A355ABL6-F1
#
_cell.length_a   1.000
_cell.length_b   1.000
_cell.length_c   1.000
_cell.angle_alpha   90.00
_cell.angle_beta   90.00
_cell.angle_gamma   90.00
#
_symmetry.space_group_name_H-M   'P 1'
#
loop_
_entity.id
_entity.type
_entity.pdbx_description
1 polymer ?
#
loop_
_entity_poly.entity_id
_entity_poly.type
_entity_poly.pdbx_seq_one_letter_code
_entity_poly.pdbx_strand_id
1 'polypeptide(L)'
;MKQKKLNVLKKTLQQKFDQCDEATLVVGQRDLVEGRFLFIALNVKTITVKCYATGKKIHKRYWNEQTKAEADELSNQFKVSRTGWNIMYSFIAVGIIVLFSILYYVMETKKQHLESYMGKTEEEQKDIRKKLNSGDLLMTTTGVVYIIESLNDTIMKVTKSNIYVPTSDLSKPINENVYSKSSFDTNTIIEINKTSFVKSGMINKNLNSKHGGAVVYQILDR
;
A
#
# COMPACT_ATOMS: atom_id res chain seq x y z
N MET A 1 -18.40 -21.21 -33.88
CA MET A 1 -18.62 -20.64 -32.53
C MET A 1 -20.02 -21.01 -32.06
N LYS A 2 -20.20 -21.58 -30.85
CA LYS A 2 -21.56 -21.80 -30.30
C LYS A 2 -22.17 -20.44 -29.92
N GLN A 3 -23.33 -20.10 -30.48
CA GLN A 3 -24.13 -18.98 -29.98
C GLN A 3 -24.47 -19.26 -28.51
N LYS A 4 -23.85 -18.50 -27.59
CA LYS A 4 -24.32 -18.44 -26.20
C LYS A 4 -25.76 -17.92 -26.26
N LYS A 5 -26.75 -18.76 -25.93
CA LYS A 5 -28.13 -18.30 -25.72
C LYS A 5 -28.05 -17.16 -24.71
N LEU A 6 -28.29 -15.91 -25.14
CA LEU A 6 -28.59 -14.85 -24.19
C LEU A 6 -29.91 -15.27 -23.54
N ASN A 7 -29.90 -15.48 -22.23
CA ASN A 7 -31.12 -15.62 -21.48
C ASN A 7 -31.87 -14.29 -21.62
N VAL A 8 -33.03 -14.32 -22.27
CA VAL A 8 -33.91 -13.17 -22.47
C VAL A 8 -35.31 -13.64 -22.14
N LEU A 9 -35.91 -13.09 -21.10
CA LEU A 9 -37.32 -13.27 -20.80
C LEU A 9 -38.12 -12.25 -21.61
N LYS A 10 -39.21 -12.71 -22.23
CA LYS A 10 -40.15 -11.88 -22.97
C LYS A 10 -41.54 -12.13 -22.42
N LYS A 11 -42.30 -11.06 -22.17
CA LYS A 11 -43.71 -11.09 -21.82
C LYS A 11 -44.44 -10.10 -22.73
N THR A 12 -45.49 -10.54 -23.42
CA THR A 12 -46.33 -9.63 -24.20
C THR A 12 -47.25 -8.87 -23.24
N LEU A 13 -47.34 -7.56 -23.41
CA LEU A 13 -48.23 -6.68 -22.67
C LEU A 13 -49.41 -6.32 -23.59
N GLN A 14 -50.62 -6.73 -23.21
CA GLN A 14 -51.86 -6.25 -23.83
C GLN A 14 -52.25 -4.90 -23.22
N GLN A 15 -51.47 -3.86 -23.54
CA GLN A 15 -51.70 -2.49 -23.10
C GLN A 15 -51.49 -1.54 -24.26
N LYS A 16 -52.45 -0.64 -24.51
CA LYS A 16 -52.33 0.42 -25.50
C LYS A 16 -51.38 1.51 -24.98
N PHE A 17 -50.37 1.82 -25.77
CA PHE A 17 -49.56 3.03 -25.67
C PHE A 17 -49.95 3.96 -26.81
N ASP A 18 -49.78 5.28 -26.66
CA ASP A 18 -50.24 6.31 -27.62
C ASP A 18 -49.82 6.12 -29.09
N GLN A 19 -48.82 5.27 -29.34
CA GLN A 19 -48.30 4.93 -30.68
C GLN A 19 -48.10 3.42 -30.89
N CYS A 20 -48.74 2.56 -30.07
CA CYS A 20 -48.63 1.10 -30.21
C CYS A 20 -49.76 0.35 -29.48
N ASP A 21 -50.57 -0.42 -30.21
CA ASP A 21 -51.65 -1.23 -29.62
C ASP A 21 -51.15 -2.45 -28.83
N GLU A 22 -50.00 -3.03 -29.21
CA GLU A 22 -49.40 -4.19 -28.54
C GLU A 22 -47.91 -4.00 -28.30
N ALA A 23 -47.46 -4.11 -27.05
CA ALA A 23 -46.05 -4.00 -26.69
C ALA A 23 -45.50 -5.31 -26.12
N THR A 24 -44.21 -5.57 -26.30
CA THR A 24 -43.49 -6.67 -25.65
C THR A 24 -42.53 -6.11 -24.61
N LEU A 25 -42.71 -6.52 -23.35
CA LEU A 25 -41.74 -6.34 -22.30
C LEU A 25 -40.62 -7.36 -22.49
N VAL A 26 -39.39 -6.87 -22.62
CA VAL A 26 -38.19 -7.68 -22.79
C VAL A 26 -37.23 -7.40 -21.64
N VAL A 27 -36.96 -8.44 -20.84
CA VAL A 27 -35.92 -8.45 -19.81
C VAL A 27 -34.76 -9.28 -20.31
N GLY A 28 -33.58 -8.68 -20.36
CA GLY A 28 -32.36 -9.34 -20.83
C GLY A 28 -31.13 -8.89 -20.07
N GLN A 29 -29.98 -9.34 -20.57
CA GLN A 29 -28.67 -9.04 -20.02
C GLN A 29 -27.85 -8.27 -21.06
N ARG A 30 -27.20 -7.18 -20.64
CA ARG A 30 -26.18 -6.46 -21.45
C ARG A 30 -24.87 -6.46 -20.67
N ASP A 31 -23.75 -6.43 -21.38
CA ASP A 31 -22.46 -6.07 -20.80
C ASP A 31 -22.43 -4.54 -20.60
N LEU A 32 -22.09 -4.06 -19.40
CA LEU A 32 -22.13 -2.63 -19.10
C LEU A 32 -20.96 -1.87 -19.77
N VAL A 33 -19.87 -2.57 -20.09
CA VAL A 33 -18.70 -2.00 -20.77
C VAL A 33 -18.51 -2.72 -22.10
N GLU A 34 -18.90 -2.09 -23.20
CA GLU A 34 -18.83 -2.71 -24.54
C GLU A 34 -17.38 -3.03 -24.96
N GLY A 35 -16.40 -2.29 -24.43
CA GLY A 35 -15.00 -2.70 -24.37
C GLY A 35 -14.64 -3.30 -23.01
N ARG A 36 -14.81 -4.62 -22.85
CA ARG A 36 -14.58 -5.39 -21.60
C ARG A 36 -13.41 -4.84 -20.76
N PHE A 37 -13.71 -4.10 -19.68
CA PHE A 37 -12.67 -3.60 -18.78
C PHE A 37 -11.95 -4.79 -18.14
N LEU A 38 -10.63 -4.89 -18.35
CA LEU A 38 -9.79 -6.02 -17.93
C LEU A 38 -10.30 -7.40 -18.44
N PHE A 39 -10.93 -7.46 -19.61
CA PHE A 39 -11.56 -8.66 -20.19
C PHE A 39 -12.75 -9.25 -19.39
N ILE A 40 -13.19 -8.59 -18.31
CA ILE A 40 -14.31 -9.02 -17.46
C ILE A 40 -15.64 -8.58 -18.10
N ALA A 41 -16.60 -9.49 -18.20
CA ALA A 41 -17.96 -9.17 -18.63
C ALA A 41 -18.80 -8.68 -17.43
N LEU A 42 -19.11 -7.38 -17.39
CA LEU A 42 -19.87 -6.73 -16.33
C LEU A 42 -21.35 -6.74 -16.68
N ASN A 43 -21.94 -7.93 -16.49
CA ASN A 43 -23.33 -8.18 -16.83
C ASN A 43 -24.28 -7.37 -15.94
N VAL A 44 -25.22 -6.66 -16.59
CA VAL A 44 -26.32 -5.93 -15.94
C VAL A 44 -27.66 -6.32 -16.52
N LYS A 45 -28.70 -6.25 -15.68
CA LYS A 45 -30.09 -6.41 -16.11
C LYS A 45 -30.50 -5.21 -16.98
N THR A 46 -31.13 -5.48 -18.12
CA THR A 46 -31.73 -4.45 -18.96
C THR A 46 -33.20 -4.77 -19.19
N ILE A 47 -34.08 -3.83 -18.86
CA ILE A 47 -35.51 -3.92 -19.10
C ILE A 47 -35.87 -2.94 -20.21
N THR A 48 -36.51 -3.43 -21.26
CA THR A 48 -36.99 -2.60 -22.38
C THR A 48 -38.37 -3.04 -22.81
N VAL A 49 -39.32 -2.12 -22.85
CA VAL A 49 -40.58 -2.29 -23.59
C VAL A 49 -40.32 -1.93 -25.05
N LYS A 50 -40.77 -2.77 -25.98
CA LYS A 50 -40.72 -2.53 -27.43
C LYS A 50 -42.12 -2.65 -28.02
N CYS A 51 -42.46 -1.80 -28.97
CA CYS A 51 -43.69 -1.97 -29.75
C CYS A 51 -43.59 -3.24 -30.61
N TYR A 52 -44.63 -4.07 -30.64
CA TYR A 52 -44.63 -5.33 -31.39
C TYR A 52 -44.54 -5.08 -32.90
N ALA A 53 -45.40 -4.20 -33.43
CA ALA A 53 -45.48 -3.90 -34.86
C ALA A 53 -44.24 -3.20 -35.43
N THR A 54 -43.59 -2.31 -34.67
CA THR A 54 -42.48 -1.47 -35.18
C THR A 54 -41.11 -1.84 -34.62
N GLY A 55 -41.02 -2.71 -33.61
CA GLY A 55 -39.78 -3.04 -32.89
C GLY A 55 -39.15 -1.89 -32.10
N LYS A 56 -39.68 -0.66 -32.20
CA LYS A 56 -39.14 0.55 -31.56
C LYS A 56 -39.28 0.47 -30.04
N LYS A 57 -38.25 0.93 -29.32
CA LYS A 57 -38.22 0.96 -27.85
C LYS A 57 -39.09 2.10 -27.31
N ILE A 58 -40.01 1.77 -26.39
CA ILE A 58 -40.83 2.75 -25.67
C ILE A 58 -40.03 3.31 -24.49
N HIS A 59 -39.94 4.64 -24.39
CA HIS A 59 -39.16 5.31 -23.34
C HIS A 59 -39.82 5.17 -21.96
N LYS A 60 -39.03 5.01 -20.88
CA LYS A 60 -39.52 4.81 -19.51
C LYS A 60 -40.49 5.89 -19.00
N ARG A 61 -40.43 7.10 -19.57
CA ARG A 61 -41.35 8.21 -19.25
C ARG A 61 -42.82 7.94 -19.63
N TYR A 62 -43.06 7.00 -20.54
CA TYR A 62 -44.38 6.60 -21.02
C TYR A 62 -44.88 5.29 -20.40
N TRP A 63 -44.21 4.79 -19.34
CA TRP A 63 -44.63 3.56 -18.67
C TRP A 63 -45.66 3.91 -17.59
N ASN A 64 -46.86 3.36 -17.71
CA ASN A 64 -47.87 3.38 -16.65
C ASN A 64 -47.41 2.53 -15.44
N GLU A 65 -48.13 2.59 -14.32
CA GLU A 65 -47.73 1.86 -13.11
C GLU A 65 -47.81 0.34 -13.27
N GLN A 66 -48.80 -0.17 -14.01
CA GLN A 66 -48.92 -1.60 -14.29
C GLN A 66 -47.70 -2.13 -15.06
N THR A 67 -47.23 -1.41 -16.09
CA THR A 67 -46.00 -1.75 -16.83
C THR A 67 -44.77 -1.74 -15.92
N LYS A 68 -44.69 -0.83 -14.94
CA LYS A 68 -43.59 -0.81 -13.96
C LYS A 68 -43.65 -2.03 -13.04
N ALA A 69 -44.82 -2.35 -12.49
CA ALA A 69 -45.01 -3.51 -11.63
C ALA A 69 -44.66 -4.83 -12.35
N GLU A 70 -45.16 -5.02 -13.58
CA GLU A 70 -44.83 -6.21 -14.39
C GLU A 70 -43.35 -6.24 -14.82
N ALA A 71 -42.73 -5.07 -15.05
CA ALA A 71 -41.30 -4.95 -15.31
C ALA A 71 -40.45 -5.39 -14.11
N ASP A 72 -40.82 -5.00 -12.90
CA ASP A 72 -40.11 -5.35 -11.67
C ASP A 72 -40.31 -6.82 -11.29
N GLU A 73 -41.51 -7.37 -11.46
CA GLU A 73 -41.79 -8.81 -11.31
C GLU A 73 -40.90 -9.65 -12.25
N LEU A 74 -40.93 -9.35 -13.55
CA LEU A 74 -40.17 -10.09 -14.57
C LEU A 74 -38.65 -9.88 -14.40
N SER A 75 -38.23 -8.70 -13.92
CA SER A 75 -36.84 -8.41 -13.54
C SER A 75 -36.40 -9.27 -12.35
N ASN A 76 -37.24 -9.45 -11.34
CA ASN A 76 -36.91 -10.24 -10.15
C ASN A 76 -36.77 -11.74 -10.47
N GLN A 77 -37.62 -12.28 -11.36
CA GLN A 77 -37.48 -13.63 -11.89
C GLN A 77 -36.15 -13.84 -12.66
N PHE A 78 -35.67 -12.81 -13.36
CA PHE A 78 -34.43 -12.87 -14.14
C PHE A 78 -33.18 -12.79 -13.27
N LYS A 79 -32.45 -13.90 -13.10
CA LYS A 79 -31.15 -13.93 -12.39
C LYS A 79 -29.99 -13.66 -13.35
N VAL A 80 -29.21 -12.60 -13.07
CA VAL A 80 -27.95 -12.29 -13.76
C VAL A 80 -26.77 -12.71 -12.89
N SER A 81 -25.74 -13.30 -13.51
CA SER A 81 -24.50 -13.65 -12.81
C SER A 81 -23.77 -12.40 -12.30
N ARG A 82 -23.53 -12.35 -10.99
CA ARG A 82 -22.66 -11.36 -10.33
C ARG A 82 -21.16 -11.72 -10.43
N THR A 83 -20.77 -12.80 -11.11
CA THR A 83 -19.38 -13.26 -11.16
C THR A 83 -18.41 -12.18 -11.67
N GLY A 84 -18.78 -11.43 -12.70
CA GLY A 84 -17.96 -10.31 -13.20
C GLY A 84 -17.78 -9.19 -12.17
N TRP A 85 -18.84 -8.83 -11.44
CA TRP A 85 -18.79 -7.86 -10.35
C TRP A 85 -17.90 -8.35 -9.21
N ASN A 86 -18.03 -9.61 -8.80
CA ASN A 86 -17.19 -10.20 -7.76
C ASN A 86 -15.71 -10.15 -8.14
N ILE A 87 -15.36 -10.53 -9.38
CA ILE A 87 -13.98 -10.45 -9.90
C ILE A 87 -13.46 -9.01 -9.87
N MET A 88 -14.28 -8.04 -10.30
CA MET A 88 -13.91 -6.61 -10.26
C MET A 88 -13.64 -6.13 -8.82
N TYR A 89 -14.50 -6.50 -7.86
CA TYR A 89 -14.27 -6.18 -6.45
C TYR A 89 -13.01 -6.85 -5.89
N SER A 90 -12.68 -8.09 -6.31
CA SER A 90 -11.42 -8.74 -5.93
C SER A 90 -10.19 -7.97 -6.44
N PHE A 91 -10.19 -7.48 -7.68
CA PHE A 91 -9.11 -6.65 -8.20
C PHE A 91 -8.97 -5.32 -7.44
N ILE A 92 -10.09 -4.67 -7.11
CA ILE A 92 -10.09 -3.44 -6.31
C ILE A 92 -9.52 -3.70 -4.91
N ALA A 93 -9.93 -4.80 -4.25
CA ALA A 93 -9.41 -5.16 -2.93
C ALA A 93 -7.90 -5.42 -2.95
N VAL A 94 -7.39 -6.16 -3.94
CA VAL A 94 -5.94 -6.40 -4.11
C VAL A 94 -5.19 -5.09 -4.36
N GLY A 95 -5.71 -4.21 -5.23
CA GLY A 95 -5.11 -2.90 -5.49
C GLY A 95 -5.02 -2.01 -4.24
N ILE A 96 -6.08 -2.00 -3.42
CA ILE A 96 -6.10 -1.29 -2.13
C ILE A 96 -5.04 -1.85 -1.17
N ILE A 97 -4.94 -3.18 -1.03
CA ILE A 97 -3.95 -3.82 -0.15
C ILE A 97 -2.52 -3.43 -0.57
N VAL A 98 -2.20 -3.51 -1.87
CA VAL A 98 -0.88 -3.13 -2.40
C VAL A 98 -0.58 -1.65 -2.16
N LEU A 99 -1.56 -0.75 -2.37
CA LEU A 99 -1.41 0.68 -2.08
C LEU A 99 -1.12 0.95 -0.60
N PHE A 100 -1.82 0.28 0.32
CA PHE A 100 -1.55 0.39 1.76
C PHE A 100 -0.16 -0.13 2.14
N SER A 101 0.29 -1.25 1.55
CA SER A 101 1.65 -1.77 1.77
C SER A 101 2.73 -0.79 1.31
N ILE A 102 2.56 -0.17 0.15
CA ILE A 102 3.49 0.86 -0.37
C ILE A 102 3.49 2.09 0.55
N LEU A 103 2.31 2.59 0.93
CA LEU A 103 2.18 3.74 1.82
C LEU A 103 2.86 3.50 3.17
N TYR A 104 2.66 2.31 3.76
CA TYR A 104 3.28 1.89 5.01
C TYR A 104 4.81 1.88 4.91
N TYR A 105 5.37 1.29 3.85
CA TYR A 105 6.81 1.27 3.61
C TYR A 105 7.41 2.69 3.45
N VAL A 106 6.70 3.59 2.76
CA VAL A 106 7.11 5.00 2.61
C VAL A 106 7.07 5.77 3.93
N MET A 107 6.12 5.47 4.82
CA MET A 107 6.08 6.07 6.16
C MET A 107 7.21 5.56 7.06
N GLU A 108 7.47 4.25 7.07
CA GLU A 108 8.51 3.66 7.92
C GLU A 108 9.92 4.14 7.49
N THR A 109 10.19 4.21 6.20
CA THR A 109 11.47 4.75 5.68
C THR A 109 11.65 6.24 5.99
N LYS A 110 10.58 7.06 5.93
CA LYS A 110 10.63 8.47 6.37
C LYS A 110 10.88 8.60 7.87
N LYS A 111 10.26 7.75 8.69
CA LYS A 111 10.49 7.71 10.14
C LYS A 111 11.95 7.37 10.46
N GLN A 112 12.48 6.33 9.84
CA GLN A 112 13.90 5.95 9.95
C GLN A 112 14.84 7.10 9.55
N HIS A 113 14.52 7.88 8.50
CA HIS A 113 15.29 9.06 8.13
C HIS A 113 15.27 10.15 9.22
N LEU A 114 14.09 10.50 9.75
CA LEU A 114 13.90 11.51 10.81
C LEU A 114 14.56 11.12 12.14
N GLU A 115 14.63 9.83 12.44
CA GLU A 115 15.31 9.28 13.61
C GLU A 115 16.84 9.19 13.40
N SER A 116 17.31 9.07 12.16
CA SER A 116 18.74 9.04 11.82
C SER A 116 19.46 10.37 12.05
N TYR A 117 20.80 10.32 12.10
CA TYR A 117 21.67 11.50 12.18
C TYR A 117 21.40 12.53 11.07
N MET A 118 21.07 12.07 9.84
CA MET A 118 20.78 12.95 8.70
C MET A 118 19.41 13.65 8.80
N GLY A 119 18.53 13.17 9.67
CA GLY A 119 17.24 13.81 9.97
C GLY A 119 17.31 14.91 11.04
N LYS A 120 18.47 15.10 11.68
CA LYS A 120 18.67 16.09 12.76
C LYS A 120 19.18 17.43 12.21
N THR A 121 18.88 18.50 12.93
CA THR A 121 19.39 19.86 12.66
C THR A 121 20.91 19.96 12.83
N GLU A 122 21.56 20.98 12.26
CA GLU A 122 23.01 21.16 12.38
C GLU A 122 23.49 21.32 13.83
N GLU A 123 22.68 21.93 14.70
CA GLU A 123 22.98 22.11 16.12
C GLU A 123 22.92 20.79 16.88
N GLU A 124 21.84 20.01 16.71
CA GLU A 124 21.73 18.65 17.26
C GLU A 124 22.87 17.75 16.76
N GLN A 125 23.19 17.81 15.46
CA GLN A 125 24.31 17.06 14.87
C GLN A 125 25.67 17.47 15.46
N LYS A 126 25.85 18.75 15.82
CA LYS A 126 27.07 19.28 16.46
C LYS A 126 27.19 18.79 17.90
N ASP A 127 26.09 18.75 18.65
CA ASP A 127 26.09 18.26 20.02
C ASP A 127 26.24 16.74 20.10
N ILE A 128 25.65 15.98 19.17
CA ILE A 128 25.94 14.54 19.01
C ILE A 128 27.44 14.32 18.80
N ARG A 129 28.09 15.06 17.89
CA ARG A 129 29.55 14.93 17.63
C ARG A 129 30.43 15.23 18.85
N LYS A 130 29.97 16.04 19.81
CA LYS A 130 30.68 16.31 21.07
C LYS A 130 30.55 15.17 22.08
N LYS A 131 29.44 14.42 22.05
CA LYS A 131 29.15 13.33 23.00
C LYS A 131 29.77 11.97 22.62
N LEU A 132 30.24 11.81 21.38
CA LEU A 132 30.86 10.56 20.91
C LEU A 132 32.18 10.25 21.62
N ASN A 133 32.40 8.98 21.97
CA ASN A 133 33.62 8.50 22.62
C ASN A 133 34.21 7.25 21.95
N SER A 134 35.42 6.86 22.37
CA SER A 134 35.97 5.54 22.04
C SER A 134 35.18 4.47 22.79
N GLY A 135 34.82 3.39 22.10
CA GLY A 135 33.95 2.32 22.58
C GLY A 135 32.51 2.37 22.06
N ASP A 136 32.02 3.53 21.59
CA ASP A 136 30.65 3.67 21.07
C ASP A 136 30.40 2.78 19.83
N LEU A 137 29.18 2.23 19.69
CA LEU A 137 28.76 1.47 18.51
C LEU A 137 27.89 2.31 17.57
N LEU A 138 28.27 2.28 16.29
CA LEU A 138 27.60 2.99 15.20
C LEU A 138 26.99 1.98 14.22
N MET A 139 25.69 2.05 13.98
CA MET A 139 24.93 1.22 13.05
C MET A 139 24.52 2.04 11.81
N THR A 140 24.70 1.55 10.59
CA THR A 140 24.14 2.22 9.40
C THR A 140 22.62 2.04 9.31
N THR A 141 21.96 2.87 8.49
CA THR A 141 20.58 2.60 8.03
C THR A 141 20.40 1.25 7.32
N THR A 142 21.50 0.59 6.95
CA THR A 142 21.54 -0.76 6.36
C THR A 142 21.92 -1.88 7.35
N GLY A 143 22.03 -1.58 8.65
CA GLY A 143 22.27 -2.57 9.71
C GLY A 143 23.73 -2.99 9.91
N VAL A 144 24.69 -2.31 9.28
CA VAL A 144 26.13 -2.56 9.49
C VAL A 144 26.57 -1.88 10.79
N VAL A 145 27.13 -2.64 11.73
CA VAL A 145 27.66 -2.08 12.99
C VAL A 145 29.17 -1.84 12.90
N TYR A 146 29.63 -0.78 13.53
CA TYR A 146 31.02 -0.39 13.72
C TYR A 146 31.25 -0.03 15.20
N ILE A 147 32.48 -0.12 15.67
CA ILE A 147 32.92 0.41 16.97
C ILE A 147 33.89 1.57 16.75
N ILE A 148 33.80 2.64 17.55
CA ILE A 148 34.79 3.73 17.55
C ILE A 148 36.03 3.27 18.33
N GLU A 149 37.14 3.02 17.62
CA GLU A 149 38.43 2.69 18.25
C GLU A 149 39.05 3.94 18.88
N SER A 150 39.05 5.05 18.16
CA SER A 150 39.60 6.33 18.61
C SER A 150 38.99 7.49 17.85
N LEU A 151 39.05 8.69 18.43
CA LEU A 151 38.62 9.91 17.76
C LEU A 151 39.37 11.14 18.29
N ASN A 152 39.44 12.17 17.46
CA ASN A 152 39.82 13.53 17.83
C ASN A 152 38.75 14.52 17.33
N ASP A 153 39.07 15.81 17.22
CA ASP A 153 38.10 16.83 16.78
C ASP A 153 37.68 16.68 15.31
N THR A 154 38.53 16.09 14.46
CA THR A 154 38.37 16.06 13.00
C THR A 154 38.24 14.65 12.44
N ILE A 155 38.80 13.63 13.08
CA ILE A 155 38.88 12.25 12.59
C ILE A 155 38.34 11.29 13.65
N MET A 156 37.60 10.29 13.19
CA MET A 156 37.13 9.14 13.95
C MET A 156 37.64 7.88 13.24
N LYS A 157 38.28 6.98 13.99
CA LYS A 157 38.71 5.67 13.50
C LYS A 157 37.73 4.62 13.99
N VAL A 158 37.17 3.84 13.06
CA VAL A 158 36.15 2.84 13.38
C VAL A 158 36.51 1.47 12.80
N THR A 159 36.10 0.42 13.49
CA THR A 159 36.26 -0.98 13.04
C THR A 159 34.90 -1.58 12.75
N LYS A 160 34.76 -2.30 11.63
CA LYS A 160 33.49 -2.92 11.23
C LYS A 160 33.23 -4.23 11.99
N SER A 161 31.97 -4.47 12.37
CA SER A 161 31.49 -5.77 12.85
C SER A 161 31.15 -6.73 11.71
N ASN A 162 31.42 -8.01 11.94
CA ASN A 162 30.98 -9.13 11.13
C ASN A 162 29.51 -9.51 11.39
N ILE A 163 28.89 -8.97 12.45
CA ILE A 163 27.48 -9.16 12.79
C ILE A 163 26.67 -7.98 12.25
N TYR A 164 25.50 -8.28 11.66
CA TYR A 164 24.58 -7.31 11.11
C TYR A 164 23.28 -7.27 11.92
N VAL A 165 22.69 -6.08 12.08
CA VAL A 165 21.35 -5.92 12.66
C VAL A 165 20.30 -6.29 11.61
N PRO A 166 19.34 -7.19 11.91
CA PRO A 166 18.24 -7.51 11.00
C PRO A 166 17.41 -6.27 10.65
N THR A 167 16.88 -6.21 9.41
CA THR A 167 16.08 -5.07 8.93
C THR A 167 14.87 -4.76 9.83
N SER A 168 14.29 -5.78 10.46
CA SER A 168 13.18 -5.67 11.43
C SER A 168 13.54 -4.98 12.74
N ASP A 169 14.84 -4.88 13.06
CA ASP A 169 15.37 -4.39 14.33
C ASP A 169 16.13 -3.05 14.18
N LEU A 170 16.17 -2.46 12.97
CA LEU A 170 16.84 -1.17 12.72
C LEU A 170 16.26 -0.01 13.52
N SER A 171 15.02 -0.11 14.02
CA SER A 171 14.39 0.86 14.92
C SER A 171 14.61 0.58 16.42
N LYS A 172 15.26 -0.54 16.78
CA LYS A 172 15.50 -1.00 18.16
C LYS A 172 16.92 -0.68 18.64
N PRO A 173 17.21 -0.69 19.95
CA PRO A 173 18.60 -0.57 20.46
C PRO A 173 19.53 -1.63 19.85
N ILE A 174 20.83 -1.30 19.67
CA ILE A 174 21.85 -2.36 19.56
C ILE A 174 21.90 -3.06 20.91
N ASN A 175 21.84 -4.38 20.91
CA ASN A 175 22.16 -5.18 22.09
C ASN A 175 23.68 -5.39 22.15
N GLU A 176 24.37 -4.62 22.99
CA GLU A 176 25.83 -4.70 23.20
C GLU A 176 26.35 -6.12 23.41
N ASN A 177 25.57 -6.97 24.12
CA ASN A 177 25.95 -8.33 24.46
C ASN A 177 26.17 -9.23 23.22
N VAL A 178 25.66 -8.83 22.05
CA VAL A 178 25.88 -9.51 20.76
C VAL A 178 27.26 -9.14 20.17
N TYR A 179 27.75 -7.94 20.47
CA TYR A 179 28.92 -7.32 19.83
C TYR A 179 30.16 -7.39 20.73
N SER A 180 30.61 -8.61 21.04
CA SER A 180 31.90 -8.80 21.73
C SER A 180 33.08 -8.34 20.87
N LYS A 181 34.25 -8.11 21.50
CA LYS A 181 35.46 -7.64 20.79
C LYS A 181 35.89 -8.53 19.62
N SER A 182 35.60 -9.84 19.67
CA SER A 182 35.89 -10.77 18.56
C SER A 182 34.93 -10.67 17.37
N SER A 183 33.82 -9.93 17.49
CA SER A 183 32.91 -9.69 16.37
C SER A 183 33.41 -8.62 15.39
N PHE A 184 34.46 -7.86 15.75
CA PHE A 184 35.00 -6.76 14.96
C PHE A 184 36.28 -7.18 14.22
N ASP A 185 36.39 -6.81 12.93
CA ASP A 185 37.61 -7.07 12.14
C ASP A 185 38.70 -6.02 12.44
N THR A 186 39.41 -6.23 13.55
CA THR A 186 40.47 -5.32 14.03
C THR A 186 41.63 -5.09 13.07
N ASN A 187 41.69 -5.81 11.94
CA ASN A 187 42.68 -5.58 10.88
C ASN A 187 42.25 -4.46 9.92
N THR A 188 40.96 -4.13 9.87
CA THR A 188 40.38 -3.15 8.93
C THR A 188 39.87 -1.92 9.69
N ILE A 189 40.79 -0.98 9.96
CA ILE A 189 40.47 0.33 10.53
C ILE A 189 40.05 1.28 9.41
N ILE A 190 38.87 1.89 9.56
CA ILE A 190 38.32 2.88 8.64
C ILE A 190 38.42 4.26 9.28
N GLU A 191 39.08 5.21 8.61
CA GLU A 191 39.13 6.60 9.04
C GLU A 191 37.99 7.41 8.41
N ILE A 192 37.20 8.07 9.26
CA ILE A 192 36.05 8.90 8.89
C ILE A 192 36.30 10.31 9.39
N ASN A 193 36.16 11.31 8.53
CA ASN A 193 36.17 12.70 8.99
C ASN A 193 34.90 12.97 9.82
N LYS A 194 35.09 13.32 11.10
CA LYS A 194 34.06 13.53 12.12
C LYS A 194 33.07 14.64 11.76
N THR A 195 33.48 15.66 11.00
CA THR A 195 32.56 16.71 10.49
C THR A 195 31.85 16.27 9.20
N SER A 196 32.46 15.36 8.42
CA SER A 196 31.88 14.79 7.19
C SER A 196 31.02 13.54 7.42
N PHE A 197 30.91 13.08 8.67
CA PHE A 197 30.08 11.95 9.14
C PHE A 197 28.63 11.98 8.58
N VAL A 198 28.13 13.19 8.31
CA VAL A 198 26.87 13.51 7.63
C VAL A 198 26.63 12.70 6.34
N LYS A 199 27.67 12.35 5.57
CA LYS A 199 27.53 11.67 4.27
C LYS A 199 27.45 10.14 4.33
N SER A 200 27.61 9.51 5.49
CA SER A 200 27.81 8.05 5.62
C SER A 200 26.59 7.28 6.14
N GLY A 201 25.48 7.93 6.50
CA GLY A 201 24.22 7.26 6.86
C GLY A 201 24.27 6.41 8.14
N MET A 202 24.96 6.88 9.18
CA MET A 202 25.19 6.17 10.45
C MET A 202 24.28 6.66 11.62
N ILE A 203 24.03 5.76 12.58
CA ILE A 203 23.11 5.86 13.74
C ILE A 203 23.80 5.22 14.96
N ASN A 204 24.12 5.96 16.03
CA ASN A 204 24.77 5.41 17.26
C ASN A 204 23.76 4.60 18.11
N LYS A 205 24.19 3.62 18.94
CA LYS A 205 23.37 2.92 19.97
C LYS A 205 23.98 2.69 21.42
N ASN A 206 24.92 3.52 22.01
CA ASN A 206 25.56 3.48 23.42
C ASN A 206 25.57 4.68 24.56
N LEU A 207 24.48 4.99 25.36
CA LEU A 207 24.23 5.40 26.82
C LEU A 207 22.88 4.89 27.58
N ASN A 208 22.87 4.18 28.76
CA ASN A 208 21.82 3.62 29.73
C ASN A 208 22.24 3.52 31.27
N SER A 209 22.65 4.62 31.92
CA SER A 209 22.94 4.70 33.39
C SER A 209 22.89 6.17 33.88
N LYS A 210 23.39 6.44 35.09
CA LYS A 210 22.74 7.33 36.08
C LYS A 210 23.13 8.82 36.09
N HIS A 211 23.83 9.34 35.08
CA HIS A 211 24.21 10.76 35.05
C HIS A 211 23.80 11.51 33.77
N GLY A 212 22.71 12.29 33.87
CA GLY A 212 22.70 13.64 33.29
C GLY A 212 22.38 13.83 31.81
N GLY A 213 21.22 13.36 31.35
CA GLY A 213 20.38 14.16 30.43
C GLY A 213 20.61 14.08 28.91
N ALA A 214 19.49 13.79 28.21
CA ALA A 214 19.29 13.88 26.76
C ALA A 214 20.17 12.96 25.89
N VAL A 215 19.64 11.75 25.69
CA VAL A 215 20.28 10.59 25.06
C VAL A 215 19.22 9.80 24.26
N VAL A 216 19.18 9.98 22.93
CA VAL A 216 18.66 9.09 21.85
C VAL A 216 19.26 9.65 20.54
N TYR A 217 19.53 8.92 19.45
CA TYR A 217 18.86 7.74 18.90
C TYR A 217 19.87 6.71 18.37
N GLN A 218 20.07 5.56 19.01
CA GLN A 218 19.80 5.26 20.42
C GLN A 218 21.12 5.33 21.18
N ILE A 219 21.07 5.04 22.48
CA ILE A 219 22.22 4.92 23.32
C ILE A 219 21.97 3.81 24.48
N LEU A 220 22.95 2.90 24.87
CA LEU A 220 23.31 2.12 26.16
C LEU A 220 24.75 2.35 26.89
N ASP A 221 24.95 2.35 28.24
CA ASP A 221 25.93 3.23 29.06
C ASP A 221 27.42 3.00 29.29
N ARG A 222 28.11 4.17 29.44
CA ARG A 222 29.00 4.51 30.59
C ARG A 222 28.93 5.98 31.02
#